data_AF-A0A7V9F5N6-F1
#
_entry.id   AF-A0A7V9F5N6-F1
#
_cell.length_a   1.000
_cell.length_b   1.000
_cell.length_c   1.000
_cell.angle_alpha   90.00
_cell.angle_beta   90.00
_cell.angle_gamma   90.00
#
_symmetry.space_group_name_H-M   'P 1'
#
loop_
_entity.id
_entity.type
_entity.pdbx_description
1 polymer ?
#
loop_
_entity_poly.entity_id
_entity_poly.type
_entity_poly.pdbx_seq_one_letter_code
_entity_poly.pdbx_strand_id
1 'polypeptide(L)'
;MARLAMIRGGAASAVVAGACWVIKAVGILLTGAQPPLVFEAAFVLFPLALVGLYAAIRGRGGRLALCGLVLAVAAEVSAVVVRLGELIGPAEWVPEEDTVTILTPFIVLGGFGTFVALLLLGIAVRQTRALPGAWRSFPLSLAVAAVPLMVVGGVLEPFSERLLEIPIVILGVAWIALGVVLARHASVYQTSPVES
;
A
#
# COMPACT_ATOMS: atom_id res chain seq x y z
N MET A 1 7.31 5.88 -22.95
CA MET A 1 7.28 6.90 -21.88
C MET A 1 6.25 6.60 -20.79
N ALA A 2 5.00 6.25 -21.14
CA ALA A 2 3.94 5.95 -20.16
C ALA A 2 4.34 4.99 -19.03
N ARG A 3 5.02 3.89 -19.36
CA ARG A 3 5.49 2.90 -18.36
C ARG A 3 6.44 3.48 -17.31
N LEU A 4 7.38 4.31 -17.73
CA LEU A 4 8.33 4.93 -16.80
C LEU A 4 7.61 5.91 -15.87
N ALA A 5 6.65 6.67 -16.39
CA ALA A 5 5.79 7.54 -15.60
C ALA A 5 4.98 6.75 -14.56
N MET A 6 4.41 5.59 -14.93
CA MET A 6 3.69 4.73 -13.98
C MET A 6 4.59 4.21 -12.84
N ILE A 7 5.80 3.75 -13.16
CA ILE A 7 6.74 3.27 -12.11
C ILE A 7 7.11 4.42 -11.16
N ARG A 8 7.38 5.62 -11.69
CA ARG A 8 7.69 6.80 -10.89
C ARG A 8 6.52 7.27 -10.03
N GLY A 9 5.32 7.31 -10.62
CA GLY A 9 4.09 7.63 -9.91
C GLY A 9 3.88 6.67 -8.76
N GLY A 10 3.93 5.35 -9.02
CA GLY A 10 3.78 4.36 -7.97
C GLY A 10 4.89 4.42 -6.91
N ALA A 11 6.13 4.71 -7.29
CA ALA A 11 7.22 4.93 -6.34
C ALA A 11 6.95 6.13 -5.41
N ALA A 12 6.52 7.26 -5.98
CA ALA A 12 6.16 8.45 -5.21
C ALA A 12 4.97 8.16 -4.29
N SER A 13 3.92 7.50 -4.79
CA SER A 13 2.75 7.11 -4.00
C SER A 13 3.15 6.22 -2.82
N ALA A 14 4.04 5.23 -3.02
CA ALA A 14 4.51 4.36 -1.94
C ALA A 14 5.25 5.14 -0.83
N VAL A 15 6.14 6.06 -1.23
CA VAL A 15 6.90 6.89 -0.28
C VAL A 15 5.96 7.82 0.49
N VAL A 16 5.06 8.52 -0.21
CA VAL A 16 4.14 9.48 0.41
C VAL A 16 3.17 8.74 1.34
N ALA A 17 2.55 7.66 0.89
CA ALA A 17 1.64 6.85 1.71
C ALA A 17 2.33 6.27 2.95
N GLY A 18 3.54 5.72 2.77
CA GLY A 18 4.32 5.18 3.89
C GLY A 18 4.74 6.26 4.87
N ALA A 19 5.13 7.45 4.40
CA ALA A 19 5.44 8.60 5.25
C ALA A 19 4.21 9.07 6.03
N CYS A 20 3.05 9.13 5.39
CA CYS A 20 1.78 9.42 6.04
C CYS A 20 1.49 8.43 7.19
N TRP A 21 1.63 7.12 6.95
CA TRP A 21 1.47 6.11 8.00
C TRP A 21 2.46 6.31 9.15
N VAL A 22 3.73 6.54 8.88
CA VAL A 22 4.75 6.78 9.92
C VAL A 22 4.43 8.04 10.72
N ILE A 23 4.15 9.16 10.07
CA ILE A 23 3.86 10.44 10.74
C ILE A 23 2.64 10.30 11.65
N LYS A 24 1.56 9.67 11.15
CA LYS A 24 0.35 9.43 11.94
C LYS A 24 0.64 8.57 13.16
N ALA A 25 1.23 7.40 12.93
CA ALA A 25 1.47 6.41 13.96
C ALA A 25 2.42 6.93 15.05
N VAL A 26 3.50 7.63 14.66
CA VAL A 26 4.40 8.30 15.61
C VAL A 26 3.67 9.41 16.37
N GLY A 27 2.82 10.20 15.70
CA GLY A 27 1.99 11.22 16.35
C GLY A 27 1.11 10.64 17.45
N ILE A 28 0.42 9.54 17.18
CA ILE A 28 -0.44 8.84 18.15
C ILE A 28 0.40 8.23 19.28
N LEU A 29 1.53 7.60 18.96
CA LEU A 29 2.44 7.04 19.97
C LEU A 29 2.90 8.11 20.97
N LEU A 30 3.27 9.30 20.47
CA LEU A 30 3.79 10.39 21.29
C LEU A 30 2.70 11.15 22.06
N THR A 31 1.58 11.44 21.41
CA THR A 31 0.57 12.37 21.96
C THR A 31 -0.68 11.66 22.48
N GLY A 32 -0.98 10.46 21.98
CA GLY A 32 -2.26 9.78 22.17
C GLY A 32 -3.41 10.39 21.37
N ALA A 33 -3.17 11.46 20.61
CA ALA A 33 -4.18 12.10 19.78
C ALA A 33 -4.03 11.66 18.33
N GLN A 34 -5.16 11.42 17.66
CA GLN A 34 -5.20 11.06 16.24
C GLN A 34 -5.00 12.32 15.39
N PRO A 35 -3.91 12.42 14.60
CA PRO A 35 -3.72 13.55 13.72
C PRO A 35 -4.74 13.49 12.57
N PRO A 36 -5.44 14.60 12.26
CA PRO A 36 -6.44 14.62 11.20
C PRO A 36 -5.79 14.40 9.82
N LEU A 37 -6.51 13.74 8.91
CA LEU A 37 -6.23 13.62 7.46
C LEU A 37 -5.02 12.77 7.01
N VAL A 38 -4.03 12.52 7.86
CA VAL A 38 -2.79 11.85 7.43
C VAL A 38 -3.01 10.35 7.12
N PHE A 39 -3.89 9.66 7.84
CA PHE A 39 -4.20 8.25 7.56
C PHE A 39 -4.95 8.07 6.24
N GLU A 40 -5.71 9.08 5.86
CA GLU A 40 -6.79 8.93 4.89
C GLU A 40 -6.29 8.88 3.46
N ALA A 41 -5.32 9.74 3.15
CA ALA A 41 -4.63 9.78 1.87
C ALA A 41 -3.83 8.49 1.60
N ALA A 42 -3.30 7.85 2.63
CA ALA A 42 -2.43 6.68 2.48
C ALA A 42 -3.17 5.50 1.82
N PHE A 43 -4.42 5.25 2.19
CA PHE A 43 -5.23 4.16 1.62
C PHE A 43 -5.50 4.29 0.12
N VAL A 44 -5.55 5.51 -0.41
CA VAL A 44 -5.71 5.75 -1.85
C VAL A 44 -4.37 5.56 -2.57
N LEU A 45 -3.27 5.93 -1.92
CA LEU A 45 -1.94 5.94 -2.53
C LEU A 45 -1.25 4.56 -2.55
N PHE A 46 -1.52 3.65 -1.61
CA PHE A 46 -0.91 2.31 -1.64
C PHE A 46 -1.32 1.48 -2.87
N PRO A 47 -2.61 1.40 -3.26
CA PRO A 47 -3.00 0.78 -4.52
C PRO A 47 -2.28 1.34 -5.75
N LEU A 48 -2.09 2.66 -5.82
CA LEU A 48 -1.34 3.30 -6.90
C LEU A 48 0.13 2.87 -6.94
N ALA A 49 0.74 2.63 -5.78
CA ALA A 49 2.08 2.03 -5.71
C ALA A 49 2.14 0.65 -6.37
N LEU A 50 1.08 -0.15 -6.22
CA LEU A 50 0.97 -1.48 -6.82
C LEU A 50 0.79 -1.43 -8.34
N VAL A 51 0.12 -0.40 -8.87
CA VAL A 51 0.08 -0.15 -10.33
C VAL A 51 1.49 0.11 -10.86
N GLY A 52 2.31 0.90 -10.15
CA GLY A 52 3.72 1.10 -10.48
C GLY A 52 4.55 -0.19 -10.38
N LEU A 53 4.29 -1.03 -9.38
CA LEU A 53 4.92 -2.34 -9.22
C LEU A 53 4.57 -3.28 -10.39
N TYR A 54 3.30 -3.32 -10.81
CA TYR A 54 2.86 -4.07 -11.98
C TYR A 54 3.56 -3.57 -13.26
N ALA A 55 3.66 -2.25 -13.44
CA ALA A 55 4.40 -1.67 -14.55
C ALA A 55 5.87 -2.13 -14.56
N ALA A 56 6.51 -2.34 -13.41
CA ALA A 56 7.87 -2.86 -13.32
C ALA A 56 8.01 -4.28 -13.89
N ILE A 57 6.96 -5.12 -13.84
CA ILE A 57 6.95 -6.53 -14.28
C ILE A 57 7.03 -6.70 -15.83
N ARG A 58 6.81 -5.65 -16.63
CA ARG A 58 6.90 -5.69 -18.11
C ARG A 58 5.96 -6.69 -18.80
N GLY A 59 4.80 -6.99 -18.22
CA GLY A 59 3.87 -7.98 -18.78
C GLY A 59 4.38 -9.43 -18.69
N ARG A 60 5.52 -9.68 -18.03
CA ARG A 60 6.10 -11.03 -17.89
C ARG A 60 5.45 -11.87 -16.79
N GLY A 61 4.53 -11.29 -16.01
CA GLY A 61 3.93 -11.93 -14.83
C GLY A 61 2.66 -12.72 -15.10
N GLY A 62 2.21 -12.80 -16.36
CA GLY A 62 1.05 -13.58 -16.77
C GLY A 62 -0.24 -13.23 -16.02
N ARG A 63 -1.10 -14.24 -15.83
CA ARG A 63 -2.41 -14.09 -15.16
C ARG A 63 -2.29 -13.63 -13.71
N LEU A 64 -1.28 -14.08 -12.99
CA LEU A 64 -1.08 -13.73 -11.58
C LEU A 64 -0.86 -12.23 -11.39
N ALA A 65 0.02 -11.64 -12.21
CA ALA A 65 0.25 -10.20 -12.18
C ALA A 65 -1.00 -9.42 -12.59
N LEU A 66 -1.78 -9.92 -13.55
CA LEU A 66 -3.03 -9.30 -13.97
C LEU A 66 -4.07 -9.31 -12.85
N CYS A 67 -4.26 -10.45 -12.15
CA CYS A 67 -5.15 -10.53 -10.99
C CYS A 67 -4.71 -9.55 -9.89
N GLY A 68 -3.41 -9.46 -9.63
CA GLY A 68 -2.85 -8.47 -8.69
C GLY A 68 -3.14 -7.03 -9.11
N LEU A 69 -3.02 -6.70 -10.40
CA LEU A 69 -3.37 -5.37 -10.91
C LEU A 69 -4.88 -5.08 -10.76
N VAL A 70 -5.74 -6.01 -11.18
CA VAL A 70 -7.20 -5.84 -11.08
C VAL A 70 -7.60 -5.60 -9.63
N LEU A 71 -7.02 -6.36 -8.70
CA LEU A 71 -7.31 -6.19 -7.29
C LEU A 71 -6.76 -4.88 -6.71
N ALA A 72 -5.57 -4.43 -7.16
CA ALA A 72 -5.06 -3.10 -6.81
C ALA A 72 -6.02 -2.00 -7.29
N VAL A 73 -6.48 -2.06 -8.55
CA VAL A 73 -7.44 -1.09 -9.09
C VAL A 73 -8.77 -1.14 -8.32
N ALA A 74 -9.28 -2.33 -8.00
CA ALA A 74 -10.50 -2.47 -7.22
C ALA A 74 -10.35 -1.90 -5.80
N ALA A 75 -9.20 -2.12 -5.16
CA ALA A 75 -8.86 -1.54 -3.86
C ALA A 75 -8.74 -0.01 -3.93
N GLU A 76 -8.16 0.53 -5.01
CA GLU A 76 -8.06 1.97 -5.26
C GLU A 76 -9.45 2.60 -5.38
N VAL A 77 -10.30 2.05 -6.26
CA VAL A 77 -11.68 2.52 -6.45
C VAL A 77 -12.44 2.46 -5.14
N SER A 78 -12.27 1.38 -4.37
CA SER A 78 -12.91 1.22 -3.06
C SER A 78 -12.44 2.27 -2.06
N ALA A 79 -11.12 2.54 -2.00
CA ALA A 79 -10.58 3.59 -1.14
C ALA A 79 -11.11 4.97 -1.53
N VAL A 80 -11.24 5.27 -2.83
CA VAL A 80 -11.85 6.52 -3.30
C VAL A 80 -13.33 6.60 -2.92
N VAL A 81 -14.09 5.51 -3.10
CA VAL A 81 -15.51 5.44 -2.69
C VAL A 81 -15.67 5.70 -1.20
N VAL A 82 -14.82 5.10 -0.35
CA VAL A 82 -14.83 5.37 1.10
C VAL A 82 -14.61 6.85 1.38
N ARG A 83 -13.60 7.47 0.76
CA ARG A 83 -13.29 8.89 1.00
C ARG A 83 -14.40 9.83 0.54
N LEU A 84 -15.01 9.54 -0.62
CA LEU A 84 -16.17 10.30 -1.07
C LEU A 84 -17.36 10.08 -0.13
N GLY A 85 -17.59 8.84 0.32
CA GLY A 85 -18.64 8.51 1.27
C GLY A 85 -18.50 9.25 2.61
N GLU A 86 -17.28 9.34 3.15
CA GLU A 86 -17.00 10.10 4.38
C GLU A 86 -17.14 11.62 4.19
N LEU A 87 -16.80 12.15 3.00
CA LEU A 87 -16.79 13.60 2.76
C LEU A 87 -18.17 14.17 2.41
N ILE A 88 -18.94 13.46 1.58
CA ILE A 88 -20.23 13.96 1.04
C ILE A 88 -21.42 13.07 1.38
N GLY A 89 -21.19 11.90 1.99
CA GLY A 89 -22.25 10.97 2.35
C GLY A 89 -22.97 11.34 3.66
N PRO A 90 -24.15 10.74 3.90
CA PRO A 90 -24.81 10.76 5.21
C PRO A 90 -23.92 10.20 6.33
N ALA A 91 -24.06 10.73 7.54
CA ALA A 91 -23.28 10.29 8.71
C ALA A 91 -23.43 8.78 8.99
N GLU A 92 -24.62 8.21 8.75
CA GLU A 92 -24.92 6.77 8.90
C GLU A 92 -24.12 5.84 7.96
N TRP A 93 -23.43 6.40 6.95
CA TRP A 93 -22.56 5.63 6.07
C TRP A 93 -21.19 5.37 6.69
N VAL A 94 -20.75 6.23 7.62
CA VAL A 94 -19.43 6.12 8.25
C VAL A 94 -19.54 5.14 9.42
N PRO A 95 -18.71 4.07 9.46
CA PRO A 95 -18.73 3.15 10.58
C PRO A 95 -18.13 3.81 11.83
N GLU A 96 -18.87 3.73 12.93
CA GLU A 96 -18.41 4.00 14.30
C GLU A 96 -18.14 2.68 15.01
N GLU A 97 -16.98 2.56 15.68
CA GLU A 97 -16.53 1.42 16.50
C GLU A 97 -16.96 0.03 15.99
N ASP A 98 -18.11 -0.47 16.45
CA ASP A 98 -18.62 -1.82 16.17
C ASP A 98 -19.71 -1.88 15.08
N THR A 99 -19.94 -0.79 14.35
CA THR A 99 -21.00 -0.73 13.34
C THR A 99 -20.54 -1.17 11.95
N VAL A 100 -21.37 -1.99 11.30
CA VAL A 100 -21.23 -2.35 9.89
C VAL A 100 -22.14 -1.44 9.07
N THR A 101 -21.56 -0.69 8.14
CA THR A 101 -22.25 0.27 7.28
C THR A 101 -22.08 -0.08 5.80
N ILE A 102 -22.69 0.73 4.93
CA ILE A 102 -22.54 0.57 3.48
C ILE A 102 -21.09 0.73 3.00
N LEU A 103 -20.24 1.45 3.76
CA LEU A 103 -18.82 1.65 3.42
C LEU A 103 -17.93 0.50 3.89
N THR A 104 -18.33 -0.29 4.90
CA THR A 104 -17.54 -1.41 5.45
C THR A 104 -16.97 -2.36 4.39
N PRO A 105 -17.73 -2.87 3.40
CA PRO A 105 -17.14 -3.75 2.37
C PRO A 105 -16.07 -3.05 1.53
N PHE A 106 -16.21 -1.74 1.26
CA PHE A 106 -15.21 -0.96 0.52
C PHE A 106 -13.97 -0.66 1.37
N ILE A 107 -14.13 -0.44 2.67
CA ILE A 107 -13.01 -0.32 3.62
C ILE A 107 -12.20 -1.62 3.64
N VAL A 108 -12.89 -2.76 3.78
CA VAL A 108 -12.27 -4.09 3.75
C VAL A 108 -11.55 -4.32 2.42
N LEU A 109 -12.20 -4.05 1.29
CA LEU A 109 -11.59 -4.23 -0.02
C LEU A 109 -10.42 -3.26 -0.26
N GLY A 110 -10.51 -2.00 0.18
CA GLY A 110 -9.43 -1.03 0.10
C GLY A 110 -8.21 -1.43 0.93
N GLY A 111 -8.41 -1.87 2.16
CA GLY A 111 -7.33 -2.34 3.05
C GLY A 111 -6.79 -3.70 2.66
N PHE A 112 -7.59 -4.76 2.79
CA PHE A 112 -7.16 -6.14 2.55
C PHE A 112 -6.87 -6.39 1.06
N GLY A 113 -7.67 -5.84 0.15
CA GLY A 113 -7.43 -5.97 -1.28
C GLY A 113 -6.05 -5.42 -1.69
N THR A 114 -5.60 -4.33 -1.06
CA THR A 114 -4.24 -3.80 -1.26
C THR A 114 -3.17 -4.82 -0.87
N PHE A 115 -3.27 -5.46 0.30
CA PHE A 115 -2.28 -6.44 0.74
C PHE A 115 -2.32 -7.73 -0.08
N VAL A 116 -3.51 -8.20 -0.47
CA VAL A 116 -3.65 -9.36 -1.37
C VAL A 116 -3.09 -9.03 -2.76
N ALA A 117 -3.33 -7.82 -3.27
CA ALA A 117 -2.74 -7.36 -4.53
C ALA A 117 -1.20 -7.31 -4.44
N LEU A 118 -0.66 -6.77 -3.35
CA LEU A 118 0.78 -6.76 -3.07
C LEU A 118 1.35 -8.18 -3.00
N LEU A 119 0.63 -9.13 -2.40
CA LEU A 119 1.02 -10.54 -2.34
C LEU A 119 1.15 -11.13 -3.75
N LEU A 120 0.11 -11.01 -4.57
CA LEU A 120 0.06 -11.54 -5.93
C LEU A 120 1.14 -10.90 -6.82
N LEU A 121 1.27 -9.58 -6.77
CA LEU A 121 2.30 -8.85 -7.49
C LEU A 121 3.71 -9.18 -6.96
N GLY A 122 3.87 -9.39 -5.66
CA GLY A 122 5.14 -9.79 -5.05
C GLY A 122 5.62 -11.16 -5.52
N ILE A 123 4.71 -12.14 -5.64
CA ILE A 123 5.02 -13.44 -6.26
C ILE A 123 5.46 -13.24 -7.71
N ALA A 124 4.72 -12.45 -8.49
CA ALA A 124 5.04 -12.18 -9.89
C ALA A 124 6.38 -11.43 -10.06
N VAL A 125 6.69 -10.46 -9.19
CA VAL A 125 7.98 -9.73 -9.17
C VAL A 125 9.12 -10.70 -8.90
N ARG A 126 8.95 -11.61 -7.93
CA ARG A 126 9.96 -12.63 -7.60
C ARG A 126 10.22 -13.57 -8.77
N GLN A 127 9.15 -14.07 -9.41
CA GLN A 127 9.23 -14.97 -10.56
C GLN A 127 9.90 -14.32 -11.78
N THR A 128 9.52 -13.07 -12.07
CA THR A 128 10.02 -12.35 -13.26
C THR A 128 11.35 -11.63 -13.03
N ARG A 129 11.85 -11.63 -11.78
CA ARG A 129 13.05 -10.90 -11.34
C ARG A 129 12.97 -9.41 -11.70
N ALA A 130 11.77 -8.83 -11.59
CA ALA A 130 11.51 -7.44 -11.98
C ALA A 130 12.29 -6.43 -11.13
N LEU A 131 12.59 -6.77 -9.88
CA LEU A 131 13.44 -5.97 -8.99
C LEU A 131 14.87 -6.55 -8.89
N PRO A 132 15.88 -5.73 -8.55
CA PRO A 132 17.27 -6.17 -8.45
C PRO A 132 17.59 -6.90 -7.14
N GLY A 133 18.47 -7.91 -7.22
CA GLY A 133 19.10 -8.54 -6.05
C GLY A 133 18.13 -9.04 -4.98
N ALA A 134 18.42 -8.68 -3.72
CA ALA A 134 17.62 -9.06 -2.55
C ALA A 134 16.20 -8.47 -2.56
N TRP A 135 15.97 -7.38 -3.30
CA TRP A 135 14.66 -6.71 -3.36
C TRP A 135 13.59 -7.48 -4.12
N ARG A 136 13.96 -8.56 -4.83
CA ARG A 136 13.02 -9.42 -5.57
C ARG A 136 11.93 -10.02 -4.70
N SER A 137 12.27 -10.38 -3.47
CA SER A 137 11.31 -10.98 -2.53
C SER A 137 10.65 -9.93 -1.65
N PHE A 138 11.10 -8.67 -1.67
CA PHE A 138 10.68 -7.66 -0.71
C PHE A 138 9.17 -7.35 -0.75
N PRO A 139 8.52 -7.17 -1.91
CA PRO A 139 7.07 -6.94 -1.94
C PRO A 139 6.27 -8.13 -1.35
N LEU A 140 6.73 -9.36 -1.63
CA LEU A 140 6.14 -10.58 -1.06
C LEU A 140 6.34 -10.65 0.46
N SER A 141 7.56 -10.38 0.94
CA SER A 141 7.86 -10.34 2.37
C SER A 141 7.03 -9.29 3.10
N LEU A 142 6.85 -8.11 2.50
CA LEU A 142 6.01 -7.05 3.06
C LEU A 142 4.54 -7.50 3.18
N ALA A 143 3.97 -8.11 2.13
CA ALA A 143 2.60 -8.63 2.18
C ALA A 143 2.42 -9.71 3.25
N VAL A 144 3.36 -10.66 3.34
CA VAL A 144 3.30 -11.75 4.33
C VAL A 144 3.52 -11.23 5.74
N ALA A 145 4.44 -10.27 5.95
CA ALA A 145 4.73 -9.70 7.26
C ALA A 145 3.58 -8.83 7.81
N ALA A 146 2.68 -8.33 6.96
CA ALA A 146 1.53 -7.56 7.41
C ALA A 146 0.66 -8.34 8.40
N VAL A 147 0.39 -9.63 8.14
CA VAL A 147 -0.45 -10.46 9.02
C VAL A 147 0.13 -10.62 10.43
N PRO A 148 1.37 -11.12 10.64
CA PRO A 148 1.95 -11.23 11.97
C PRO A 148 2.14 -9.86 12.63
N LEU A 149 2.42 -8.79 11.86
CA LEU A 149 2.46 -7.44 12.42
C LEU A 149 1.09 -7.00 12.98
N MET A 150 -0.01 -7.31 12.30
CA MET A 150 -1.36 -7.03 12.82
C MET A 150 -1.65 -7.85 14.08
N VAL A 151 -1.23 -9.12 14.13
CA VAL A 151 -1.35 -9.95 15.35
C VAL A 151 -0.56 -9.34 16.49
N VAL A 152 0.68 -8.89 16.24
CA VAL A 152 1.50 -8.19 17.25
C VAL A 152 0.78 -6.93 17.74
N GLY A 153 0.16 -6.16 16.84
CA GLY A 153 -0.66 -5.00 17.21
C GLY A 153 -1.78 -5.37 18.20
N GLY A 154 -2.60 -6.36 17.84
CA GLY A 154 -3.70 -6.80 18.72
C GLY A 154 -3.22 -7.40 20.05
N VAL A 155 -2.03 -7.99 20.10
CA VAL A 155 -1.42 -8.44 21.36
C VAL A 155 -0.92 -7.27 22.22
N LEU A 156 -0.49 -6.17 21.59
CA LEU A 156 0.02 -5.00 22.30
C LEU A 156 -1.09 -4.05 22.79
N GLU A 157 -2.24 -4.05 22.12
CA GLU A 157 -3.41 -3.21 22.43
C GLU A 157 -3.82 -3.21 23.91
N PRO A 158 -3.91 -4.36 24.63
CA PRO A 158 -4.33 -4.38 26.02
C PRO A 158 -3.36 -3.69 26.99
N PHE A 159 -2.09 -3.49 26.58
CA PHE A 159 -1.10 -2.79 27.40
C PHE A 159 -1.20 -1.28 27.22
N SER A 160 -1.50 -0.84 26.00
CA SER A 160 -1.84 0.54 25.66
C SER A 160 -2.33 0.55 24.21
N GLU A 161 -3.52 1.14 23.98
CA GLU A 161 -4.10 1.31 22.64
C GLU A 161 -3.11 1.95 21.65
N ARG A 162 -2.23 2.84 22.14
CA ARG A 162 -1.22 3.51 21.32
C ARG A 162 -0.23 2.53 20.68
N LEU A 163 -0.01 1.35 21.28
CA LEU A 163 0.96 0.38 20.77
C LEU A 163 0.47 -0.34 19.51
N LEU A 164 -0.83 -0.26 19.17
CA LEU A 164 -1.37 -0.68 17.86
C LEU A 164 -0.67 0.02 16.68
N GLU A 165 -0.10 1.19 16.93
CA GLU A 165 0.56 2.01 15.93
C GLU A 165 1.98 1.53 15.59
N ILE A 166 2.61 0.70 16.45
CA ILE A 166 3.96 0.15 16.18
C ILE A 166 4.00 -0.65 14.86
N PRO A 167 3.10 -1.63 14.63
CA PRO A 167 2.94 -2.28 13.33
C PRO A 167 2.77 -1.30 12.16
N ILE A 168 2.01 -0.23 12.35
CA ILE A 168 1.72 0.76 11.31
C ILE A 168 3.00 1.54 10.94
N VAL A 169 3.84 1.92 11.93
CA VAL A 169 5.16 2.51 11.67
C VAL A 169 6.03 1.56 10.84
N ILE A 170 6.13 0.29 11.25
CA ILE A 170 6.97 -0.71 10.57
C ILE A 170 6.53 -0.90 9.12
N LEU A 171 5.21 -1.04 8.90
CA LEU A 171 4.65 -1.16 7.56
C LEU A 171 4.89 0.11 6.73
N GLY A 172 4.70 1.29 7.32
CA GLY A 172 4.95 2.58 6.66
C GLY A 172 6.41 2.71 6.19
N VAL A 173 7.37 2.35 7.04
CA VAL A 173 8.80 2.30 6.67
C VAL A 173 9.07 1.30 5.55
N ALA A 174 8.43 0.13 5.58
CA ALA A 174 8.59 -0.86 4.54
C ALA A 174 8.02 -0.40 3.18
N TRP A 175 6.90 0.32 3.18
CA TRP A 175 6.36 0.95 1.97
C TRP A 175 7.26 2.06 1.43
N ILE A 176 7.85 2.89 2.29
CA ILE A 176 8.87 3.87 1.90
C ILE A 176 10.04 3.17 1.21
N ALA A 177 10.55 2.08 1.81
CA ALA A 177 11.64 1.31 1.22
C ALA A 177 11.26 0.73 -0.15
N LEU A 178 10.03 0.21 -0.31
CA LEU A 178 9.52 -0.28 -1.60
C LEU A 178 9.50 0.85 -2.64
N GLY A 179 9.01 2.03 -2.27
CA GLY A 179 8.99 3.20 -3.15
C GLY A 179 10.38 3.64 -3.58
N VAL A 180 11.35 3.71 -2.66
CA VAL A 180 12.74 4.05 -2.96
C VAL A 180 13.36 3.04 -3.94
N VAL A 181 13.09 1.74 -3.76
CA VAL A 181 13.58 0.69 -4.67
C VAL A 181 12.95 0.82 -6.05
N LEU A 182 11.65 1.09 -6.15
CA LEU A 182 10.97 1.33 -7.41
C LEU A 182 11.52 2.56 -8.13
N ALA A 183 11.79 3.65 -7.40
CA ALA A 183 12.39 4.87 -7.96
C ALA A 183 13.80 4.59 -8.52
N ARG A 184 14.64 3.86 -7.79
CA ARG A 184 15.98 3.43 -8.25
C ARG A 184 15.89 2.49 -9.45
N HIS A 185 14.86 1.64 -9.53
CA HIS A 185 14.65 0.79 -10.69
C HIS A 185 14.23 1.60 -11.93
N ALA A 186 13.41 2.65 -11.73
CA ALA A 186 13.00 3.56 -12.81
C ALA A 186 14.19 4.32 -13.43
N SER A 187 15.18 4.74 -12.63
CA SER A 187 16.34 5.48 -13.14
C SER A 187 17.21 4.64 -14.08
N VAL A 188 17.31 3.32 -13.85
CA VAL A 188 18.06 2.41 -14.75
C VAL A 188 17.45 2.39 -16.17
N TYR A 189 16.13 2.54 -16.30
CA TYR A 189 15.47 2.58 -17.61
C TYR A 189 15.73 3.87 -18.39
N GLN A 190 16.21 4.94 -17.76
CA GLN A 190 16.58 6.16 -18.48
C GLN A 190 17.97 6.07 -19.09
N THR A 191 18.86 5.25 -18.52
CA THR A 191 20.28 5.18 -18.90
C THR A 191 20.60 4.11 -19.93
N SER A 192 19.68 3.17 -20.21
CA SER A 192 19.85 2.20 -21.29
C SER A 192 19.42 2.81 -22.62
N PRO A 193 20.33 2.96 -23.60
CA PRO A 193 19.96 3.42 -24.94
C PRO A 193 18.87 2.49 -25.49
N VAL A 194 17.84 3.07 -26.08
CA VAL A 194 16.88 2.32 -26.89
C VAL A 194 17.68 1.85 -28.11
N GLU A 195 18.13 0.60 -28.12
CA GLU A 195 18.48 -0.08 -29.36
C GLU A 195 17.17 -0.19 -30.15
N SER A 196 17.03 0.75 -31.09
CA SER A 196 16.00 0.79 -32.13
C SER A 196 16.28 -0.23 -33.21
#